data_AF-A0A2T0LVX3-F1
#
_entry.id   AF-A0A2T0LVX3-F1
#
_cell.length_a   1.000
_cell.length_b   1.000
_cell.length_c   1.000
_cell.angle_alpha   90.00
_cell.angle_beta   90.00
_cell.angle_gamma   90.00
#
_symmetry.space_group_name_H-M   'P 1'
#
loop_
_entity.id
_entity.type
_entity.pdbx_description
1 polymer ?
#
loop_
_entity_poly.entity_id
_entity_poly.type
_entity_poly.pdbx_seq_one_letter_code
_entity_poly.pdbx_strand_id
1 'polypeptide(L)'
;MPTAEQVLALEPDLSLIPTGMVGAIGAYPDGAEHAFEMRTFAPGVGVAEDPVCGSMNASVGQWLIATCRVASPFRVSQGKRAGRAGTIEITAEADGTVWVGGAATSYIRGTITL
;
A
#
# COMPACT_ATOMS: atom_id res chain seq x y z
N MET A 1 1.87 -8.75 -14.36
CA MET A 1 1.00 -8.29 -13.26
C MET A 1 -0.03 -7.32 -13.82
N PRO A 2 -1.17 -7.07 -13.14
CA PRO A 2 -2.03 -5.93 -13.46
C PRO A 2 -1.25 -4.61 -13.46
N THR A 3 -1.75 -3.59 -14.16
CA THR A 3 -1.16 -2.26 -14.17
C THR A 3 -1.67 -1.41 -13.01
N ALA A 4 -0.91 -0.37 -12.64
CA ALA A 4 -1.33 0.64 -11.67
C ALA A 4 -2.66 1.30 -12.07
N GLU A 5 -2.85 1.56 -13.36
CA GLU A 5 -4.11 2.10 -13.91
C GLU A 5 -5.30 1.16 -13.66
N GLN A 6 -5.12 -0.15 -13.87
CA GLN A 6 -6.17 -1.14 -13.59
C GLN A 6 -6.56 -1.17 -12.11
N VAL A 7 -5.60 -1.00 -11.20
CA VAL A 7 -5.86 -0.90 -9.75
C VAL A 7 -6.59 0.41 -9.40
N LEU A 8 -6.15 1.53 -9.97
CA LEU A 8 -6.82 2.82 -9.78
C LEU A 8 -8.25 2.80 -10.30
N ALA A 9 -8.54 2.05 -11.36
CA ALA A 9 -9.87 1.94 -11.96
C ALA A 9 -10.84 1.03 -11.19
N LEU A 10 -10.41 0.33 -10.13
CA LEU A 10 -11.31 -0.56 -9.38
C LEU A 10 -12.47 0.22 -8.74
N GLU A 11 -13.69 -0.27 -8.94
CA GLU A 11 -14.91 0.15 -8.24
C GLU A 11 -15.50 -1.08 -7.52
N PRO A 12 -14.91 -1.51 -6.39
CA PRO A 12 -15.36 -2.72 -5.73
C PRO A 12 -16.69 -2.49 -5.01
N ASP A 13 -17.63 -3.42 -5.18
CA ASP A 13 -18.80 -3.52 -4.31
C ASP A 13 -18.42 -4.23 -3.02
N LEU A 14 -18.12 -3.43 -1.99
CA LEU A 14 -17.69 -3.95 -0.69
C LEU A 14 -18.79 -4.70 0.07
N SER A 15 -20.07 -4.56 -0.32
CA SER A 15 -21.15 -5.33 0.28
C SER A 15 -21.04 -6.83 0.00
N LEU A 16 -20.31 -7.21 -1.06
CA LEU A 16 -20.03 -8.60 -1.42
C LEU A 16 -18.91 -9.23 -0.58
N ILE A 17 -18.12 -8.41 0.12
CA ILE A 17 -16.99 -8.84 0.95
C ILE A 17 -17.04 -8.16 2.33
N PRO A 18 -18.12 -8.32 3.12
CA PRO A 18 -18.35 -7.53 4.33
C PRO A 18 -17.30 -7.74 5.43
N THR A 19 -16.61 -8.87 5.41
CA THR A 19 -15.50 -9.20 6.32
C THR A 19 -14.12 -9.11 5.65
N GLY A 20 -14.08 -8.63 4.42
CA GLY A 20 -12.87 -8.55 3.61
C GLY A 20 -11.82 -7.62 4.21
N MET A 21 -10.57 -8.06 4.09
CA MET A 21 -9.35 -7.28 4.37
C MET A 21 -8.39 -7.58 3.22
N VAL A 22 -8.52 -6.83 2.13
CA VAL A 22 -7.92 -7.19 0.83
C VAL A 22 -7.14 -6.03 0.23
N GLY A 23 -6.02 -6.36 -0.41
CA GLY A 23 -5.18 -5.41 -1.16
C GLY A 23 -5.21 -5.70 -2.65
N ALA A 24 -5.22 -4.65 -3.47
CA ALA A 24 -5.01 -4.72 -4.91
C ALA A 24 -3.71 -3.98 -5.27
N ILE A 25 -2.86 -4.63 -6.05
CA ILE A 25 -1.55 -4.10 -6.45
C ILE A 25 -1.32 -4.22 -7.96
N GLY A 26 -0.78 -3.15 -8.54
CA GLY A 26 -0.54 -3.04 -9.97
C GLY A 26 0.75 -2.29 -10.27
N ALA A 27 1.49 -2.75 -11.27
CA ALA A 27 2.79 -2.19 -11.62
C ALA A 27 2.65 -0.90 -12.43
N TYR A 28 3.49 0.08 -12.13
CA TYR A 28 3.75 1.20 -13.05
C TYR A 28 4.72 0.77 -14.16
N PRO A 29 4.79 1.52 -15.27
CA PRO A 29 5.83 1.32 -16.28
C PRO A 29 7.23 1.52 -15.71
N ASP A 30 8.23 0.86 -16.31
CA ASP A 30 9.63 1.01 -15.94
C ASP A 30 10.06 2.49 -16.00
N GLY A 31 10.83 2.92 -15.00
CA GLY A 31 11.30 4.31 -14.86
C GLY A 31 10.31 5.26 -14.18
N ALA A 32 9.12 4.80 -13.79
CA ALA A 32 8.22 5.57 -12.93
C ALA A 32 8.80 5.78 -11.52
N GLU A 33 8.33 6.82 -10.82
CA GLU A 33 8.76 7.14 -9.46
C GLU A 33 8.43 6.02 -8.44
N HIS A 34 7.25 5.41 -8.59
CA HIS A 34 6.79 4.28 -7.80
C HIS A 34 6.78 3.04 -8.69
N ALA A 35 7.18 1.89 -8.14
CA ALA A 35 7.11 0.61 -8.85
C ALA A 35 5.67 0.08 -8.92
N PHE A 36 4.86 0.35 -7.89
CA PHE A 36 3.50 -0.15 -7.79
C PHE A 36 2.52 0.88 -7.25
N GLU A 37 1.27 0.77 -7.66
CA GLU A 37 0.11 1.36 -6.96
C GLU A 37 -0.54 0.27 -6.10
N MET A 38 -0.87 0.62 -4.86
CA MET A 38 -1.63 -0.19 -3.92
C MET A 38 -2.98 0.46 -3.61
N ARG A 39 -4.02 -0.36 -3.44
CA ARG A 39 -5.26 0.01 -2.75
C ARG A 39 -5.60 -1.06 -1.73
N THR A 40 -6.11 -0.66 -0.56
CA THR A 40 -6.45 -1.59 0.52
C THR A 40 -7.87 -1.34 1.00
N PHE A 41 -8.70 -2.37 0.97
CA PHE A 41 -10.10 -2.33 1.37
C PHE A 41 -10.29 -3.19 2.61
N ALA A 42 -10.91 -2.63 3.65
CA ALA A 42 -11.01 -3.26 4.97
C ALA A 42 -12.42 -3.11 5.59
N PRO A 43 -13.51 -3.43 4.85
CA PRO A 43 -14.87 -3.32 5.37
C PRO A 43 -15.11 -4.12 6.65
N GLY A 44 -14.35 -5.21 6.88
CA GLY A 44 -14.44 -6.02 8.09
C GLY A 44 -14.12 -5.27 9.39
N VAL A 45 -13.45 -4.12 9.31
CA VAL A 45 -13.18 -3.22 10.45
C VAL A 45 -13.78 -1.83 10.25
N GLY A 46 -14.76 -1.69 9.35
CA GLY A 46 -15.45 -0.43 9.09
C GLY A 46 -14.66 0.58 8.25
N VAL A 47 -13.57 0.16 7.59
CA VAL A 47 -12.76 1.03 6.72
C VAL A 47 -13.00 0.65 5.26
N ALA A 48 -13.76 1.47 4.54
CA ALA A 48 -14.06 1.20 3.13
C ALA A 48 -12.77 1.09 2.29
N GLU A 49 -11.89 2.10 2.38
CA GLU A 49 -10.55 2.10 1.77
C GLU A 49 -9.56 2.80 2.71
N ASP A 50 -8.45 2.14 3.02
CA ASP A 50 -7.37 2.69 3.84
C ASP A 50 -6.46 3.57 2.95
N PRO A 51 -6.26 4.87 3.30
CA PRO A 51 -5.45 5.77 2.50
C PRO A 51 -3.98 5.36 2.43
N VAL A 52 -3.41 4.73 3.46
CA VAL A 52 -2.00 4.28 3.48
C VAL A 52 -1.85 3.13 4.49
N CYS A 53 -1.86 1.89 4.00
CA CYS A 53 -1.84 0.70 4.85
C CYS A 53 -0.43 0.10 4.96
N GLY A 54 0.31 0.41 6.03
CA GLY A 54 1.68 -0.08 6.20
C GLY A 54 1.80 -1.61 6.28
N SER A 55 0.89 -2.27 7.00
CA SER A 55 0.89 -3.74 7.16
C SER A 55 0.64 -4.46 5.84
N MET A 56 -0.28 -3.96 5.00
CA MET A 56 -0.53 -4.54 3.69
C MET A 56 0.72 -4.45 2.79
N ASN A 57 1.38 -3.29 2.80
CA ASN A 57 2.64 -3.09 2.06
C ASN A 57 3.76 -4.00 2.58
N ALA A 58 3.83 -4.27 3.89
CA ALA A 58 4.79 -5.22 4.45
C ALA A 58 4.55 -6.66 3.93
N SER A 59 3.30 -7.13 3.96
CA SER A 59 2.97 -8.49 3.52
C SER A 59 3.17 -8.66 2.01
N VAL A 60 2.73 -7.69 1.20
CA VAL A 60 2.89 -7.76 -0.25
C VAL A 60 4.34 -7.57 -0.66
N GLY A 61 5.09 -6.69 0.02
CA GLY A 61 6.52 -6.49 -0.21
C GLY A 61 7.31 -7.78 -0.01
N GLN A 62 7.08 -8.49 1.10
CA GLN A 62 7.66 -9.81 1.35
C GLN A 62 7.36 -10.80 0.21
N TRP A 63 6.08 -10.91 -0.20
CA TRP A 63 5.69 -11.82 -1.27
C TRP A 63 6.33 -11.48 -2.62
N LEU A 64 6.37 -10.20 -3.00
CA LEU A 64 6.96 -9.76 -4.27
C LEU A 64 8.47 -10.07 -4.33
N ILE A 65 9.19 -9.79 -3.24
CA ILE A 65 10.63 -10.06 -3.14
C ILE A 65 10.90 -11.57 -3.13
N ALA A 66 10.22 -12.32 -2.26
CA ALA A 66 10.41 -13.77 -2.14
C ALA A 66 10.10 -14.53 -3.43
N THR A 67 9.28 -13.96 -4.31
CA THR A 67 8.92 -14.55 -5.60
C THR A 67 9.62 -13.89 -6.80
N CYS A 68 10.67 -13.10 -6.55
CA CYS A 68 11.51 -12.45 -7.56
C CYS A 68 10.73 -11.59 -8.58
N ARG A 69 9.59 -11.02 -8.18
CA ARG A 69 8.77 -10.14 -9.05
C ARG A 69 9.31 -8.71 -9.10
N VAL A 70 10.07 -8.32 -8.08
CA VAL A 70 10.76 -7.03 -8.00
C VAL A 70 12.01 -7.19 -7.15
N ALA A 71 13.06 -6.42 -7.46
CA ALA A 71 14.22 -6.30 -6.59
C ALA A 71 14.01 -5.16 -5.58
N SER A 72 14.53 -5.34 -4.37
CA SER A 72 14.66 -4.24 -3.40
C SER A 72 15.84 -3.33 -3.80
N PRO A 73 15.77 -2.00 -3.52
CA PRO A 73 14.64 -1.29 -2.93
C PRO A 73 13.61 -0.86 -3.98
N PHE A 74 12.36 -0.66 -3.56
CA PHE A 74 11.32 -0.09 -4.41
C PHE A 74 10.32 0.75 -3.62
N ARG A 75 9.56 1.58 -4.34
CA ARG A 75 8.52 2.45 -3.77
C ARG A 75 7.14 2.02 -4.23
N VAL A 76 6.16 2.19 -3.34
CA VAL A 76 4.74 1.95 -3.61
C VAL A 76 3.96 3.23 -3.33
N SER A 77 3.08 3.63 -4.24
CA SER A 77 2.11 4.70 -4.01
C SER A 77 0.77 4.12 -3.53
N GLN A 78 0.12 4.84 -2.60
CA GLN A 78 -1.21 4.47 -2.11
C GLN A 78 -2.05 5.72 -1.77
N GLY A 79 -3.37 5.58 -1.90
CA GLY A 79 -4.33 6.54 -1.39
C GLY A 79 -4.82 7.57 -2.40
N LYS A 80 -4.40 7.49 -3.67
CA LYS A 80 -4.79 8.43 -4.72
C LYS A 80 -6.31 8.54 -4.87
N ARG A 81 -7.01 7.39 -4.79
CA ARG A 81 -8.47 7.30 -4.83
C ARG A 81 -9.17 7.82 -3.56
N ALA A 82 -8.45 7.89 -2.44
CA ALA A 82 -8.90 8.48 -1.18
C ALA A 82 -8.46 9.96 -1.02
N GLY A 83 -7.94 10.60 -2.08
CA GLY A 83 -7.47 11.99 -2.03
C GLY A 83 -6.18 12.18 -1.23
N ARG A 84 -5.37 11.12 -1.08
CA ARG A 84 -4.07 11.13 -0.40
C ARG A 84 -2.96 10.72 -1.38
N ALA A 85 -1.71 10.96 -1.00
CA ALA A 85 -0.54 10.65 -1.83
C ALA A 85 0.55 10.01 -0.95
N GLY A 86 0.23 8.84 -0.37
CA GLY A 86 1.20 8.09 0.42
C GLY A 86 2.31 7.54 -0.46
N THR A 87 3.56 7.69 -0.01
CA THR A 87 4.72 7.02 -0.60
C THR A 87 5.32 6.10 0.45
N ILE A 88 5.38 4.82 0.14
CA ILE A 88 5.91 3.76 0.99
C ILE A 88 7.21 3.28 0.37
N GLU A 89 8.26 3.17 1.17
CA GLU A 89 9.56 2.61 0.78
C GLU A 89 9.67 1.19 1.32
N ILE A 90 10.02 0.25 0.45
CA ILE A 90 10.27 -1.15 0.80
C ILE A 90 11.75 -1.44 0.56
N THR A 91 12.43 -1.90 1.61
CA THR A 91 13.81 -2.39 1.54
C THR A 91 13.87 -3.81 2.10
N ALA A 92 14.83 -4.59 1.64
CA ALA A 92 15.11 -5.93 2.14
C ALA A 92 16.59 -6.07 2.48
N GLU A 93 16.87 -6.74 3.59
CA GLU A 93 18.20 -7.10 4.03
C GLU A 93 18.61 -8.49 3.52
N ALA A 94 19.91 -8.80 3.61
CA ALA A 94 20.46 -10.07 3.14
C ALA A 94 19.92 -11.28 3.91
N ASP A 95 19.45 -11.10 5.14
CA ASP A 95 18.85 -12.14 5.97
C ASP A 95 17.36 -12.39 5.64
N GLY A 96 16.80 -11.64 4.68
CA GLY A 96 15.41 -11.72 4.27
C GLY A 96 14.45 -10.79 5.03
N THR A 97 14.94 -10.00 5.99
CA THR A 97 14.12 -9.01 6.69
C THR A 97 13.63 -7.94 5.71
N VAL A 98 12.33 -7.66 5.70
CA VAL A 98 11.71 -6.61 4.88
C VAL A 98 11.29 -5.45 5.77
N TRP A 99 11.79 -4.26 5.45
CA TRP A 99 11.44 -3.02 6.12
C TRP A 99 10.42 -2.23 5.30
N VAL A 100 9.50 -1.60 6.01
CA VAL A 100 8.51 -0.68 5.45
C VAL A 100 8.74 0.69 6.07
N GLY A 101 9.05 1.67 5.24
CA GLY A 101 9.35 3.04 5.65
C GLY A 101 8.53 4.06 4.89
N GLY A 102 8.56 5.30 5.38
CA GLY A 102 7.92 6.44 4.75
C GLY A 102 8.15 7.71 5.56
N ALA A 103 8.11 8.87 4.89
CA ALA A 103 8.20 10.15 5.57
C ALA A 103 6.92 10.45 6.35
N ALA A 104 7.07 11.03 7.54
CA ALA A 104 5.95 11.50 8.36
C ALA A 104 6.07 12.99 8.62
N THR A 105 4.93 13.68 8.73
CA THR A 105 4.86 15.11 9.08
C THR A 105 3.83 15.30 10.18
N SER A 106 4.21 15.97 11.26
CA SER A 106 3.28 16.29 12.35
C SER A 106 2.35 17.44 11.93
N TYR A 107 1.03 17.18 11.91
CA TYR A 107 0.02 18.19 11.59
C TYR A 107 -0.47 18.95 12.83
N ILE A 108 -0.62 18.23 13.94
CA ILE A 108 -1.15 18.78 15.20
C ILE A 108 -0.20 18.39 16.32
N ARG A 109 0.09 19.35 17.20
CA ARG A 109 0.78 19.15 18.46
C ARG A 109 -0.01 19.86 19.55
N GLY A 110 -0.35 19.15 20.61
CA GLY A 110 -1.17 19.69 21.71
C GLY A 110 -1.25 18.73 22.88
N THR A 111 -2.21 18.97 23.77
CA THR A 111 -2.47 18.18 24.97
C THR A 111 -3.92 17.72 25.00
N ILE A 112 -4.18 16.54 25.58
CA ILE A 112 -5.53 16.02 25.84
C ILE A 112 -5.66 15.77 27.34
N THR A 113 -6.81 16.15 27.92
CA THR A 113 -7.17 15.78 29.29
C THR A 113 -7.99 14.50 29.22
N LEU A 114 -7.59 13.48 29.98
CA LEU A 114 -8.24 12.18 30.03
C LEU A 114 -9.28 12.12 31.15
#